data_AF-A0A7C1FUH6-F1
#
_entry.id   AF-A0A7C1FUH6-F1
#
_cell.length_a   1.000
_cell.length_b   1.000
_cell.length_c   1.000
_cell.angle_alpha   90.00
_cell.angle_beta   90.00
_cell.angle_gamma   90.00
#
_symmetry.space_group_name_H-M   'P 1'
#
loop_
_entity.id
_entity.type
_entity.pdbx_description
1 polymer ?
#
loop_
_entity_poly.entity_id
_entity_poly.type
_entity_poly.pdbx_seq_one_letter_code
_entity_poly.pdbx_strand_id
1 'polypeptide(L)'
;MSRRSRRAAADQPKPQLRWEAALFAFATNMLLVTVLTGFVQTMSLPVEFEVLATVGGPLLAGVLTAFYARYRGGMHAFLGGMLSILPLTFFIFQGNWQPALYAGAFCTMGGALTEVVQRRFQRPDNS
;
A
#
# COMPACT_ATOMS: atom_id res chain seq x y z
N MET A 1 23.31 -19.93 22.32
CA MET A 1 21.87 -19.89 22.01
C MET A 1 21.33 -21.30 21.74
N SER A 2 20.54 -21.85 22.68
CA SER A 2 19.99 -23.21 22.63
C SER A 2 18.89 -23.38 21.58
N ARG A 3 18.87 -24.52 20.86
CA ARG A 3 17.81 -24.90 19.89
C ARG A 3 16.38 -24.78 20.43
N ARG A 4 16.19 -24.85 21.76
CA ARG A 4 14.87 -24.65 22.42
C ARG A 4 14.31 -23.23 22.23
N SER A 5 15.16 -22.20 22.30
CA SER A 5 14.72 -20.80 22.13
C SER A 5 14.22 -20.51 20.71
N ARG A 6 14.81 -21.17 19.69
CA ARG A 6 14.35 -21.07 18.29
C ARG A 6 12.97 -21.67 18.05
N ARG A 7 12.58 -22.71 18.79
CA ARG A 7 11.24 -23.33 18.68
C ARG A 7 10.17 -22.48 19.35
N ALA A 8 10.45 -21.93 20.53
CA ALA A 8 9.51 -21.06 21.24
C ALA A 8 9.18 -19.77 20.47
N ALA A 9 10.14 -19.21 19.73
CA ALA A 9 9.90 -18.07 18.85
C ALA A 9 9.11 -18.44 17.56
N ALA A 10 9.14 -19.70 17.15
CA ALA A 10 8.40 -20.18 15.97
C ALA A 10 6.90 -20.45 16.28
N ASP A 11 6.56 -20.67 17.55
CA ASP A 11 5.18 -20.90 18.03
C ASP A 11 4.39 -19.63 18.30
N GLN A 12 4.97 -18.44 18.11
CA GLN A 12 4.17 -17.21 18.17
C GLN A 12 3.21 -17.17 16.98
N PRO A 13 1.88 -17.11 17.20
CA PRO A 13 0.91 -17.08 16.12
C PRO A 13 1.20 -15.88 15.22
N LYS A 14 1.48 -16.16 13.94
CA LYS A 14 1.68 -15.12 12.92
C LYS A 14 0.45 -14.21 12.93
N PRO A 15 0.60 -12.88 13.06
CA PRO A 15 -0.53 -11.96 13.09
C PRO A 15 -1.41 -12.17 11.86
N GLN A 16 -2.71 -12.32 12.10
CA GLN A 16 -3.69 -12.66 11.07
C GLN A 16 -3.87 -11.48 10.09
N LEU A 17 -4.24 -11.81 8.85
CA LEU A 17 -4.65 -10.81 7.87
C LEU A 17 -6.00 -10.22 8.28
N ARG A 18 -6.07 -8.89 8.35
CA ARG A 18 -7.28 -8.16 8.69
C ARG A 18 -7.88 -7.58 7.42
N TRP A 19 -9.07 -8.05 7.04
CA TRP A 19 -9.77 -7.55 5.86
C TRP A 19 -10.01 -6.04 5.91
N GLU A 20 -10.24 -5.49 7.11
CA GLU A 20 -10.37 -4.04 7.34
C GLU A 20 -9.17 -3.25 6.78
N ALA A 21 -7.95 -3.74 6.99
CA ALA A 21 -6.75 -3.05 6.51
C ALA A 21 -6.56 -3.19 4.99
N ALA A 22 -7.01 -4.29 4.39
CA ALA A 22 -7.03 -4.43 2.94
C ALA A 22 -8.09 -3.52 2.29
N LEU A 23 -9.26 -3.39 2.91
CA LEU A 23 -10.31 -2.46 2.49
C LEU A 23 -9.88 -1.01 2.66
N PHE A 24 -9.18 -0.68 3.75
CA PHE A 24 -8.58 0.63 3.95
C PHE A 24 -7.59 0.96 2.84
N ALA A 25 -6.72 0.01 2.48
CA ALA A 25 -5.77 0.17 1.39
C ALA A 25 -6.46 0.41 0.05
N PHE A 26 -7.48 -0.40 -0.25
CA PHE A 26 -8.32 -0.22 -1.43
C PHE A 26 -8.94 1.18 -1.48
N ALA A 27 -9.63 1.58 -0.41
CA ALA A 27 -10.35 2.85 -0.34
C ALA A 27 -9.41 4.05 -0.43
N THR A 28 -8.27 3.98 0.27
CA THR A 28 -7.28 5.06 0.29
C THR A 28 -6.59 5.18 -1.07
N ASN A 29 -6.28 4.06 -1.72
CA ASN A 29 -5.71 4.07 -3.06
C ASN A 29 -6.71 4.66 -4.08
N MET A 30 -7.97 4.21 -4.05
CA MET A 30 -9.04 4.77 -4.88
C MET A 30 -9.19 6.27 -4.66
N LEU A 31 -9.28 6.72 -3.40
CA LEU A 31 -9.48 8.11 -3.05
C LEU A 31 -8.32 8.98 -3.53
N LEU A 32 -7.08 8.63 -3.19
CA LEU A 32 -5.92 9.45 -3.54
C LEU A 32 -5.71 9.53 -5.05
N VAL A 33 -5.86 8.41 -5.77
CA VAL A 33 -5.75 8.41 -7.23
C VAL A 33 -6.86 9.28 -7.84
N THR A 34 -8.10 9.13 -7.38
CA THR A 34 -9.24 9.91 -7.90
C THR A 34 -9.05 11.40 -7.67
N VAL A 35 -8.68 11.79 -6.44
CA VAL A 35 -8.49 13.20 -6.08
C VAL A 35 -7.33 13.81 -6.86
N LEU A 36 -6.20 13.11 -6.98
CA LEU A 36 -5.04 13.62 -7.71
C LEU A 36 -5.28 13.69 -9.21
N THR A 37 -5.93 12.69 -9.81
CA THR A 37 -6.35 12.75 -11.21
C THR A 37 -7.28 13.93 -11.44
N GLY A 38 -8.30 14.09 -10.60
CA GLY A 38 -9.24 15.22 -10.67
C GLY A 38 -8.54 16.58 -10.49
N PHE A 39 -7.57 16.67 -9.58
CA PHE A 39 -6.78 17.88 -9.37
C PHE A 39 -5.93 18.25 -10.60
N VAL A 40 -5.23 17.28 -11.19
CA VAL A 40 -4.41 17.50 -12.40
C VAL A 40 -5.29 17.97 -13.57
N GLN A 41 -6.45 17.34 -13.74
CA GLN A 41 -7.41 17.70 -14.79
C GLN A 41 -8.04 19.07 -14.57
N THR A 42 -8.51 19.38 -13.35
CA THR A 42 -9.18 20.66 -13.05
C THR A 42 -8.23 21.85 -13.16
N MET A 43 -6.97 21.69 -12.74
CA MET A 43 -5.95 22.73 -12.84
C MET A 43 -5.29 22.80 -14.23
N SER A 44 -5.70 21.94 -15.18
CA SER A 44 -5.10 21.83 -16.53
C SER A 44 -3.58 21.70 -16.47
N LEU A 45 -3.07 20.91 -15.51
CA LEU A 45 -1.64 20.73 -15.33
C LEU A 45 -1.04 19.86 -16.45
N PRO A 46 0.26 20.02 -16.73
CA PRO A 46 0.97 19.16 -17.67
C PRO A 46 0.85 17.67 -17.33
N VAL A 47 0.95 16.82 -18.35
CA VAL A 47 0.90 15.36 -18.22
C VAL A 47 1.94 14.80 -17.25
N GLU A 48 3.09 15.48 -17.05
CA GLU A 48 4.09 15.03 -16.07
C GLU A 48 3.54 14.92 -14.65
N PHE A 49 2.50 15.70 -14.31
CA PHE A 49 1.85 15.66 -13.00
C PHE A 49 0.92 14.44 -12.83
N GLU A 50 0.57 13.71 -13.89
CA GLU A 50 -0.16 12.43 -13.76
C GLU A 50 0.66 11.38 -13.00
N VAL A 51 1.99 11.54 -12.95
CA VAL A 51 2.87 10.71 -12.12
C VAL A 51 2.51 10.85 -10.64
N LEU A 52 2.04 12.02 -10.18
CA LEU A 52 1.54 12.13 -8.81
C LEU A 52 0.32 11.23 -8.59
N ALA A 53 -0.61 11.17 -9.54
CA ALA A 53 -1.82 10.37 -9.40
C ALA A 53 -1.55 8.86 -9.54
N THR A 54 -0.58 8.46 -10.36
CA THR A 54 -0.32 7.04 -10.70
C THR A 54 0.82 6.41 -9.89
N VAL A 55 1.68 7.23 -9.28
CA VAL A 55 2.84 6.78 -8.48
C VAL A 55 2.78 7.37 -7.08
N GLY A 56 2.72 8.70 -6.97
CA GLY A 56 2.82 9.40 -5.68
C GLY A 56 1.68 9.09 -4.70
N GLY A 57 0.43 9.27 -5.14
CA GLY A 57 -0.78 8.97 -4.38
C GLY A 57 -0.84 7.51 -3.95
N PRO A 58 -0.65 6.55 -4.86
CA PRO A 58 -0.61 5.13 -4.50
C PRO A 58 0.49 4.78 -3.52
N LEU A 59 1.70 5.29 -3.70
CA LEU A 59 2.79 5.06 -2.76
C LEU A 59 2.42 5.57 -1.36
N LEU A 60 1.82 6.76 -1.28
CA LEU A 60 1.30 7.29 -0.02
C LEU A 60 0.17 6.43 0.56
N ALA A 61 -0.75 5.92 -0.26
CA ALA A 61 -1.80 4.99 0.16
C ALA A 61 -1.22 3.74 0.82
N GLY A 62 -0.17 3.18 0.22
CA GLY A 62 0.58 2.06 0.76
C GLY A 62 1.21 2.37 2.12
N VAL A 63 1.87 3.53 2.23
CA VAL A 63 2.47 4.00 3.48
C VAL A 63 1.41 4.12 4.59
N LEU A 64 0.30 4.81 4.30
CA LEU A 64 -0.82 4.96 5.24
C LEU A 64 -1.40 3.62 5.66
N THR A 65 -1.52 2.67 4.73
CA THR A 65 -2.00 1.32 5.01
C THR A 65 -1.09 0.60 5.98
N ALA A 66 0.23 0.69 5.80
CA ALA A 66 1.17 0.04 6.71
C ALA A 66 1.11 0.63 8.13
N PHE A 67 0.92 1.94 8.27
CA PHE A 67 0.67 2.56 9.57
C PHE A 67 -0.66 2.14 10.20
N TYR A 68 -1.72 2.03 9.39
CA TYR A 68 -3.03 1.58 9.87
C TYR A 68 -3.01 0.11 10.32
N ALA A 69 -2.41 -0.77 9.51
CA ALA A 69 -2.36 -2.21 9.78
C ALA A 69 -1.42 -2.57 10.94
N ARG A 70 -0.33 -1.81 11.13
CA ARG A 70 0.78 -2.03 12.10
C ARG A 70 1.57 -3.33 11.94
N TYR A 71 0.97 -4.37 11.35
CA TYR A 71 1.56 -5.67 11.05
C TYR A 71 1.17 -6.10 9.64
N ARG A 72 2.11 -6.71 8.89
CA ARG A 72 1.89 -7.16 7.50
C ARG A 72 1.34 -6.06 6.58
N GLY A 73 1.79 -4.81 6.79
CA GLY A 73 1.33 -3.64 6.03
C GLY A 73 1.44 -3.82 4.52
N GLY A 74 2.54 -4.40 4.03
CA GLY A 74 2.74 -4.70 2.62
C GLY A 74 1.74 -5.69 2.05
N MET A 75 1.32 -6.70 2.83
CA MET A 75 0.34 -7.68 2.37
C MET A 75 -1.07 -7.06 2.25
N HIS A 76 -1.44 -6.19 3.18
CA HIS A 76 -2.72 -5.47 3.11
C HIS A 76 -2.72 -4.46 1.97
N ALA A 77 -1.61 -3.73 1.78
CA ALA A 77 -1.43 -2.80 0.67
C ALA A 77 -1.45 -3.53 -0.68
N PHE A 78 -0.86 -4.73 -0.77
CA PHE A 78 -0.95 -5.58 -1.95
C PHE A 78 -2.38 -5.97 -2.27
N LEU A 79 -3.13 -6.51 -1.29
CA LEU A 79 -4.50 -6.94 -1.51
C LEU A 79 -5.42 -5.77 -1.91
N GLY A 80 -5.33 -4.64 -1.22
CA GLY A 80 -6.11 -3.46 -1.56
C GLY A 80 -5.69 -2.83 -2.89
N GLY A 81 -4.38 -2.79 -3.17
CA GLY A 81 -3.82 -2.32 -4.43
C GLY A 81 -4.29 -3.16 -5.62
N MET A 82 -4.22 -4.49 -5.52
CA MET A 82 -4.71 -5.39 -6.56
C MET A 82 -6.23 -5.25 -6.76
N LEU A 83 -7.00 -5.18 -5.67
CA LEU A 83 -8.44 -4.98 -5.73
C LEU A 83 -8.80 -3.66 -6.40
N SER A 84 -7.98 -2.62 -6.23
CA SER A 84 -8.21 -1.30 -6.81
C SER A 84 -7.94 -1.20 -8.32
N ILE A 85 -7.17 -2.13 -8.91
CA ILE A 85 -6.82 -2.06 -10.35
C ILE A 85 -8.08 -2.02 -11.21
N LEU A 86 -9.01 -2.96 -11.00
CA LEU A 86 -10.25 -3.05 -11.79
C LEU A 86 -11.07 -1.75 -11.75
N PRO A 87 -11.49 -1.24 -10.58
CA PRO A 87 -12.27 -0.02 -10.55
C PRO A 87 -11.45 1.22 -11.00
N LEU A 88 -10.14 1.29 -10.75
CA LEU A 88 -9.31 2.37 -11.29
C LEU A 88 -9.29 2.37 -12.82
N THR A 89 -9.12 1.21 -13.45
CA THR A 89 -9.15 1.07 -14.90
C THR A 89 -10.47 1.58 -15.47
N PHE A 90 -11.61 1.12 -14.94
CA PHE A 90 -12.91 1.39 -15.54
C PHE A 90 -13.51 2.75 -15.18
N PHE A 91 -13.30 3.23 -13.95
CA PHE A 91 -13.96 4.46 -13.47
C PHE A 91 -13.06 5.69 -13.51
N ILE A 92 -11.74 5.54 -13.39
CA ILE A 92 -10.81 6.68 -13.30
C ILE A 92 -10.00 6.84 -14.59
N PHE A 93 -9.38 5.76 -15.07
CA PHE A 93 -8.46 5.79 -16.21
C PHE A 93 -9.10 5.43 -17.56
N GLN A 94 -10.44 5.40 -17.63
CA GLN A 94 -11.20 5.26 -18.88
C GLN A 94 -10.75 4.06 -19.76
N GLY A 95 -10.47 2.93 -19.13
CA GLY A 95 -10.04 1.70 -19.80
C GLY A 95 -8.52 1.55 -19.97
N ASN A 96 -7.72 2.53 -19.56
CA ASN A 96 -6.27 2.39 -19.58
C ASN A 96 -5.76 1.57 -18.37
N TRP A 97 -5.30 0.35 -18.65
CA TRP A 97 -4.84 -0.61 -17.63
C TRP A 97 -3.46 -0.26 -17.05
N GLN A 98 -2.62 0.42 -17.83
CA GLN A 98 -1.25 0.70 -17.45
C GLN A 98 -1.12 1.59 -16.20
N PRO A 99 -1.82 2.74 -16.08
CA PRO A 99 -1.80 3.56 -14.87
C PRO A 99 -2.47 2.86 -13.66
N ALA A 100 -3.49 2.03 -13.90
CA ALA A 100 -4.12 1.24 -12.84
C ALA A 100 -3.16 0.21 -12.24
N LEU A 101 -2.38 -0.48 -13.10
CA LEU A 101 -1.33 -1.40 -12.67
C LEU A 101 -0.23 -0.69 -11.89
N TYR A 102 0.21 0.49 -12.36
CA TYR A 102 1.17 1.31 -11.60
C TYR A 102 0.64 1.68 -10.23
N ALA A 103 -0.61 2.14 -10.14
CA ALA A 103 -1.21 2.46 -8.86
C ALA A 103 -1.26 1.26 -7.90
N GLY A 104 -1.67 0.07 -8.38
CA GLY A 104 -1.64 -1.15 -7.56
C GLY A 104 -0.22 -1.52 -7.09
N ALA A 105 0.77 -1.43 -7.99
CA ALA A 105 2.15 -1.76 -7.69
C ALA A 105 2.81 -0.76 -6.71
N PHE A 106 2.61 0.54 -6.90
CA PHE A 106 3.18 1.57 -6.02
C PHE A 106 2.50 1.60 -4.65
N CYS A 107 1.20 1.29 -4.56
CA CYS A 107 0.55 1.03 -3.28
C CYS A 107 1.19 -0.14 -2.54
N THR A 108 1.43 -1.26 -3.23
CA THR A 108 2.13 -2.41 -2.66
C THR A 108 3.53 -2.03 -2.17
N MET A 109 4.31 -1.32 -3.00
CA MET A 109 5.66 -0.88 -2.65
C MET A 109 5.68 0.05 -1.44
N GLY A 110 4.78 1.05 -1.37
CA GLY A 110 4.68 1.95 -0.23
C GLY A 110 4.40 1.20 1.07
N GLY A 111 3.50 0.21 1.02
CA GLY A 111 3.20 -0.64 2.18
C GLY A 111 4.36 -1.54 2.58
N ALA A 112 5.03 -2.16 1.60
CA ALA A 112 6.17 -3.04 1.84
C ALA A 112 7.38 -2.29 2.41
N LEU A 113 7.71 -1.12 1.85
CA LEU A 113 8.80 -0.27 2.33
C LEU A 113 8.54 0.19 3.77
N THR A 114 7.34 0.70 4.03
CA THR A 114 6.96 1.16 5.37
C THR A 114 6.99 0.02 6.37
N GLU A 115 6.54 -1.18 5.99
CA GLU A 115 6.63 -2.37 6.83
C GLU A 115 8.09 -2.75 7.15
N VAL A 116 9.00 -2.71 6.17
CA VAL A 116 10.43 -2.97 6.39
C VAL A 116 11.02 -1.96 7.37
N VAL A 117 10.68 -0.68 7.19
CA VAL A 117 11.13 0.42 8.06
C VAL A 117 10.60 0.25 9.48
N GLN A 118 9.30 -0.02 9.66
CA GLN A 118 8.68 -0.25 10.96
C GLN A 118 9.31 -1.45 11.69
N ARG A 119 9.58 -2.55 10.98
CA ARG A 119 10.27 -3.72 11.54
C ARG A 119 11.69 -3.41 12.01
N ARG A 120 12.38 -2.47 11.37
CA ARG A 120 13.70 -2.01 11.83
C ARG A 120 13.59 -1.21 13.12
N PHE A 121 12.62 -0.30 13.23
CA PHE A 121 12.43 0.51 14.44
C PHE A 121 11.84 -0.28 15.63
N GLN A 122 11.04 -1.31 15.38
CA GLN A 122 10.51 -2.22 16.40
C GLN A 122 11.52 -3.26 16.89
N ARG A 123 12.74 -3.31 16.33
CA ARG A 123 13.88 -3.99 16.93
C ARG A 123 14.73 -2.96 17.70
N PRO A 124 14.34 -2.53 18.91
CA PRO A 124 15.30 -1.90 19.80
C PRO A 124 16.27 -2.97 20.31
N ASP A 125 17.49 -2.54 20.50
CA ASP A 125 18.66 -3.28 20.93
C ASP A 125 18.38 -4.20 22.13
N ASN A 126 18.39 -5.52 21.90
CA ASN A 126 18.76 -6.48 22.94
C ASN A 126 20.29 -6.63 22.87
N SER A 127 21.02 -5.61 23.27
CA SER A 127 22.45 -5.66 23.56
C SER A 127 22.68 -5.43 25.04
#